data_AF-A0A5C4NAS9-F1
#
_entry.id   AF-A0A5C4NAS9-F1
#
_cell.length_a   1.000
_cell.length_b   1.000
_cell.length_c   1.000
_cell.angle_alpha   90.00
_cell.angle_beta   90.00
_cell.angle_gamma   90.00
#
_symmetry.space_group_name_H-M   'P 1'
#
loop_
_entity.id
_entity.type
_entity.pdbx_description
1 polymer ?
#
loop_
_entity_poly.entity_id
_entity_poly.type
_entity_poly.pdbx_seq_one_letter_code
_entity_poly.pdbx_strand_id
1 'polypeptide(L)'
;MILRLVPALILAAAAGAASAQGTLEDAWATVAGRSSASLAASGWTVIDSAGLSLPNGAQAVVSFWERHVYGTQEVMRCVTIFDMEFNQTSDTCAQALRRITQP
;
A
#
# COMPACT_ATOMS: atom_id res chain seq x y z
N MET A 1 -53.42 10.38 37.60
CA MET A 1 -53.07 11.03 36.31
C MET A 1 -51.94 10.20 35.69
N ILE A 2 -52.26 9.40 34.67
CA ILE A 2 -51.35 8.49 33.98
C ILE A 2 -50.55 9.33 32.96
N LEU A 3 -49.22 9.29 33.00
CA LEU A 3 -48.38 9.76 31.89
C LEU A 3 -47.24 8.75 31.63
N ARG A 4 -46.88 8.65 30.36
CA ARG A 4 -46.41 7.47 29.64
C ARG A 4 -44.88 7.27 29.67
N LEU A 5 -44.50 6.01 29.40
CA LEU A 5 -43.18 5.53 28.97
C LEU A 5 -42.49 6.42 27.92
N VAL A 6 -41.17 6.61 28.07
CA VAL A 6 -40.18 6.53 26.96
C VAL A 6 -38.81 6.10 27.55
N PRO A 7 -38.24 4.92 27.21
CA PRO A 7 -36.82 4.66 27.43
C PRO A 7 -36.05 5.09 26.16
N ALA A 8 -35.38 6.24 26.21
CA ALA A 8 -34.61 6.74 25.08
C ALA A 8 -33.10 6.50 25.30
N LEU A 9 -32.56 5.66 24.42
CA LEU A 9 -31.21 5.73 23.84
C LEU A 9 -30.01 5.67 24.80
N ILE A 10 -29.44 4.48 24.90
CA ILE A 10 -28.00 4.26 25.11
C ILE A 10 -27.28 4.74 23.84
N LEU A 11 -26.49 5.83 23.92
CA LEU A 11 -25.49 6.16 22.90
C LEU A 11 -24.10 6.12 23.55
N ALA A 12 -23.35 5.07 23.21
CA ALA A 12 -21.98 4.84 23.63
C ALA A 12 -21.04 5.88 23.00
N ALA A 13 -20.45 6.75 23.83
CA ALA A 13 -19.34 7.61 23.43
C ALA A 13 -18.02 6.85 23.55
N ALA A 14 -17.75 5.95 22.60
CA ALA A 14 -16.39 5.49 22.34
C ALA A 14 -15.66 6.63 21.59
N ALA A 15 -15.16 7.61 22.33
CA ALA A 15 -14.26 8.62 21.81
C ALA A 15 -12.96 7.91 21.39
N GLY A 16 -12.92 7.53 20.11
CA GLY A 16 -11.80 6.87 19.48
C GLY A 16 -10.53 7.68 19.69
N ALA A 17 -9.50 7.02 20.20
CA ALA A 17 -8.13 7.46 20.06
C ALA A 17 -7.87 7.65 18.56
N ALA A 18 -7.82 8.91 18.11
CA ALA A 18 -7.26 9.25 16.82
C ALA A 18 -5.77 8.93 16.90
N SER A 19 -5.40 7.71 16.50
CA SER A 19 -4.01 7.34 16.29
C SER A 19 -3.43 8.25 15.22
N ALA A 20 -2.48 9.09 15.62
CA ALA A 20 -1.69 9.90 14.72
C ALA A 20 -1.04 8.97 13.67
N GLN A 21 -1.55 9.03 12.44
CA GLN A 21 -0.98 8.35 11.29
C GLN A 21 0.32 9.09 10.95
N GLY A 22 1.46 8.56 11.42
CA GLY A 22 2.77 9.03 10.97
C GLY A 22 2.84 8.91 9.46
N THR A 23 3.16 10.01 8.76
CA THR A 23 3.31 10.03 7.30
C THR A 23 4.47 9.09 6.91
N LEU A 24 4.12 7.96 6.31
CA LEU A 24 5.01 6.90 5.82
C LEU A 24 5.69 7.26 4.48
N GLU A 25 5.56 8.51 4.02
CA GLU A 25 5.91 8.90 2.65
C GLU A 25 7.42 8.76 2.35
N ASP A 26 8.30 8.80 3.36
CA ASP A 26 9.76 8.66 3.19
C ASP A 26 10.29 7.22 3.33
N ALA A 27 9.44 6.19 3.30
CA ALA A 27 9.88 4.82 3.61
C ALA A 27 10.28 3.96 2.39
N TRP A 28 10.35 4.49 1.17
CA TRP A 28 10.63 3.70 -0.04
C TRP A 28 11.64 4.37 -0.96
N ALA A 29 12.67 3.64 -1.39
CA ALA A 29 13.70 4.11 -2.31
C ALA A 29 13.61 3.39 -3.65
N THR A 30 13.56 4.14 -4.76
CA THR A 30 13.51 3.59 -6.12
C THR A 30 14.76 2.79 -6.44
N VAL A 31 14.60 1.61 -7.03
CA VAL A 31 15.71 0.74 -7.46
C VAL A 31 15.83 0.81 -8.98
N ALA A 32 16.87 1.49 -9.47
CA ALA A 32 17.10 1.65 -10.90
C ALA A 32 17.26 0.29 -11.60
N GLY A 33 16.70 0.16 -12.81
CA GLY A 33 16.78 -1.07 -13.61
C GLY A 33 15.90 -2.22 -13.10
N ARG A 34 15.08 -2.01 -12.07
CA ARG A 34 14.07 -2.98 -11.62
C ARG A 34 12.69 -2.62 -12.14
N SER A 35 12.04 -3.62 -12.74
CA SER A 35 10.65 -3.62 -13.17
C SER A 35 9.92 -4.84 -12.58
N SER A 36 8.60 -4.79 -12.50
CA SER A 36 7.74 -5.92 -12.13
C SER A 36 8.07 -7.18 -12.95
N ALA A 37 8.27 -7.03 -14.26
CA ALA A 37 8.69 -8.12 -15.14
C ALA A 37 10.07 -8.70 -14.76
N SER A 38 11.03 -7.86 -14.40
CA SER A 38 12.35 -8.31 -13.93
C SER A 38 12.28 -9.06 -12.59
N LEU A 39 11.33 -8.69 -11.72
CA LEU A 39 11.12 -9.35 -10.43
C LEU A 39 10.54 -10.74 -10.63
N ALA A 40 9.51 -10.86 -11.47
CA ALA A 40 8.94 -12.15 -11.85
C ALA A 40 10.00 -13.08 -12.46
N ALA A 41 10.81 -12.57 -13.40
CA ALA A 41 11.90 -13.34 -13.99
C ALA A 41 12.99 -13.75 -12.98
N SER A 42 13.14 -13.01 -11.88
CA SER A 42 14.10 -13.27 -10.81
C SER A 42 13.54 -14.15 -9.68
N GLY A 43 12.32 -14.71 -9.85
CA GLY A 43 11.70 -15.59 -8.86
C GLY A 43 11.10 -14.88 -7.64
N TRP A 44 10.80 -13.59 -7.74
CA TRP A 44 10.00 -12.90 -6.73
C TRP A 44 8.52 -13.30 -6.84
N THR A 45 7.81 -13.27 -5.72
CA THR A 45 6.38 -13.61 -5.66
C THR A 45 5.57 -12.36 -5.34
N VAL A 46 4.45 -12.15 -6.03
CA VAL A 46 3.49 -11.09 -5.69
C VAL A 46 2.72 -11.50 -4.44
N ILE A 47 2.70 -10.63 -3.42
CA ILE A 47 1.98 -10.86 -2.17
C ILE A 47 0.72 -10.02 -2.03
N ASP A 48 0.66 -8.87 -2.71
CA ASP A 48 -0.51 -7.99 -2.70
C ASP A 48 -0.49 -7.07 -3.93
N SER A 49 -1.66 -6.55 -4.30
CA SER A 49 -1.79 -5.59 -5.39
C SER A 49 -3.05 -4.72 -5.25
N ALA A 50 -2.95 -3.46 -5.64
CA ALA A 50 -4.07 -2.53 -5.71
C ALA A 50 -4.07 -1.77 -7.03
N GLY A 51 -5.26 -1.58 -7.62
CA GLY A 51 -5.48 -0.71 -8.76
C GLY A 51 -5.86 0.70 -8.32
N LEU A 52 -5.37 1.71 -9.04
CA LEU A 52 -5.66 3.13 -8.82
C LEU A 52 -6.00 3.79 -10.16
N SER A 53 -7.12 4.50 -10.22
CA SER A 53 -7.42 5.38 -11.34
C SER A 53 -6.84 6.76 -11.09
N LEU A 54 -6.04 7.25 -12.03
CA LEU A 54 -5.39 8.55 -11.94
C LEU A 54 -6.29 9.67 -12.53
N PRO A 55 -6.16 10.93 -12.08
CA PRO A 55 -7.00 12.03 -12.54
C PRO A 55 -6.93 12.32 -14.05
N ASN A 56 -5.87 11.88 -14.71
CA ASN A 56 -5.67 12.01 -16.16
C ASN A 56 -6.28 10.85 -16.97
N GLY A 57 -7.04 9.95 -16.32
CA GLY A 57 -7.66 8.78 -16.97
C GLY A 57 -6.76 7.55 -17.05
N ALA A 58 -5.46 7.69 -16.76
CA ALA A 58 -4.54 6.56 -16.68
C ALA A 58 -4.89 5.62 -15.52
N GLN A 59 -4.47 4.36 -15.62
CA GLN A 59 -4.59 3.38 -14.54
C GLN A 59 -3.21 3.09 -13.99
N ALA A 60 -3.10 2.89 -12.68
CA ALA A 60 -1.89 2.42 -12.03
C ALA A 60 -2.16 1.13 -11.26
N VAL A 61 -1.20 0.22 -11.27
CA VAL A 61 -1.19 -0.96 -10.41
C VAL A 61 -0.01 -0.83 -9.47
N VAL A 62 -0.29 -0.80 -8.17
CA VAL A 62 0.72 -0.92 -7.12
C VAL A 62 0.77 -2.38 -6.73
N SER A 63 1.92 -3.02 -6.93
CA SER A 63 2.15 -4.42 -6.57
C SER A 63 3.24 -4.53 -5.52
N PHE A 64 3.06 -5.44 -4.57
CA PHE A 64 4.06 -5.77 -3.55
C PHE A 64 4.62 -7.15 -3.85
N TRP A 65 5.94 -7.23 -3.87
CA TRP A 65 6.71 -8.41 -4.23
C TRP A 65 7.59 -8.81 -3.06
N GLU A 66 7.69 -10.11 -2.81
CA GLU A 66 8.60 -10.66 -1.82
C GLU A 66 9.57 -11.67 -2.40
N ARG A 67 10.73 -11.77 -1.74
CA ARG A 67 11.69 -12.84 -1.93
C ARG A 67 12.35 -13.16 -0.60
N HIS A 68 12.65 -14.45 -0.41
CA HIS A 68 13.41 -14.94 0.73
C HIS A 68 14.84 -15.25 0.29
N VAL A 69 15.83 -14.60 0.90
CA VAL A 69 17.25 -14.79 0.60
C VAL A 69 18.02 -14.99 1.90
N TYR A 70 18.67 -16.14 2.05
CA TYR A 70 19.46 -16.48 3.25
C TYR A 70 18.74 -16.18 4.58
N GLY A 71 17.44 -16.50 4.66
CA GLY A 71 16.63 -16.26 5.86
C GLY A 71 16.14 -14.82 6.05
N THR A 72 16.44 -13.91 5.12
CA THR A 72 15.94 -12.53 5.12
C THR A 72 14.78 -12.38 4.14
N GLN A 73 13.65 -11.85 4.60
CA GLN A 73 12.54 -11.41 3.75
C GLN A 73 12.87 -10.02 3.17
N GLU A 74 12.83 -9.91 1.85
CA GLU A 74 12.92 -8.64 1.14
C GLU A 74 11.56 -8.32 0.53
N VAL A 75 11.13 -7.07 0.65
CA VAL A 75 9.88 -6.58 0.05
C VAL A 75 10.19 -5.43 -0.91
N MET A 76 9.62 -5.50 -2.11
CA MET A 76 9.62 -4.42 -3.09
C MET A 76 8.20 -4.01 -3.43
N ARG A 77 8.02 -2.72 -3.74
CA ARG A 77 6.79 -2.15 -4.26
C ARG A 77 7.06 -1.69 -5.68
N CYS A 78 6.30 -2.18 -6.65
CA CYS A 78 6.34 -1.67 -8.03
C CYS A 78 5.05 -0.91 -8.35
N VAL A 79 5.21 0.22 -9.05
CA VAL A 79 4.10 1.02 -9.56
C VAL A 79 4.16 0.98 -11.08
N THR A 80 3.19 0.32 -11.68
CA THR A 80 3.05 0.19 -13.14
C THR A 80 1.92 1.11 -13.59
N ILE A 81 2.17 1.98 -14.58
CA ILE A 81 1.18 2.93 -15.11
C ILE A 81 0.79 2.51 -16.52
N PHE A 82 -0.50 2.55 -16.81
CA PHE A 82 -1.12 2.28 -18.09
C PHE A 82 -1.86 3.52 -18.59
N ASP A 83 -1.75 3.83 -19.87
CA ASP A 83 -2.56 4.87 -20.52
C ASP A 83 -4.04 4.44 -20.66
N MET A 84 -4.86 5.30 -21.26
CA MET A 84 -6.30 5.05 -21.43
C MET A 84 -6.59 3.89 -22.39
N GLU A 85 -5.62 3.56 -23.23
CA GLU A 85 -5.63 2.45 -24.18
C GLU A 85 -5.04 1.16 -23.57
N PHE A 86 -4.71 1.17 -22.26
CA PHE A 86 -4.09 0.08 -21.52
C PHE A 86 -2.67 -0.31 -21.97
N ASN A 87 -1.95 0.58 -22.65
CA ASN A 87 -0.52 0.39 -22.88
C ASN A 87 0.28 0.81 -21.65
N GLN A 88 1.25 -0.02 -21.26
CA GLN A 88 2.14 0.30 -20.16
C GLN A 88 3.07 1.46 -20.55
N THR A 89 3.02 2.55 -19.77
CA THR A 89 3.83 3.76 -19.99
C THR A 89 4.97 3.92 -18.98
N SER A 90 4.84 3.30 -17.81
CA SER A 90 5.87 3.34 -16.77
C SER A 90 5.81 2.08 -15.91
N ASP A 91 6.97 1.67 -15.37
CA ASP A 91 7.07 0.67 -14.32
C ASP A 91 8.28 0.94 -13.46
N THR A 92 8.05 1.32 -12.20
CA THR A 92 9.09 1.71 -11.26
C THR A 92 8.97 0.90 -9.99
N CYS A 93 10.04 0.20 -9.62
CA CYS A 93 10.12 -0.52 -8.36
C CYS A 93 10.92 0.26 -7.30
N ALA A 94 10.50 0.12 -6.04
CA ALA A 94 11.13 0.71 -4.88
C ALA A 94 11.23 -0.32 -3.75
N GLN A 95 12.29 -0.23 -2.95
CA GLN A 95 12.50 -1.06 -1.77
C GLN A 95 12.18 -0.26 -0.50
N ALA A 96 11.63 -0.93 0.51
CA ALA A 96 11.39 -0.32 1.79
C ALA A 96 12.72 0.08 2.45
N LEU A 97 12.88 1.36 2.77
CA LEU A 97 13.94 1.85 3.62
C LEU A 97 13.69 1.31 5.03
N ARG A 98 14.50 0.34 5.46
CA ARG A 98 14.45 -0.09 6.86
C ARG A 98 14.83 1.10 7.73
N ARG A 99 13.92 1.58 8.59
CA ARG A 99 14.35 2.40 9.73
C ARG A 99 15.30 1.52 10.53
N ILE A 100 16.57 1.90 10.59
CA ILE A 100 17.48 1.37 11.59
C ILE A 100 16.92 1.90 12.91
N THR A 101 16.04 1.13 13.58
CA THR A 101 15.83 1.32 15.00
C THR A 101 17.14 0.92 15.64
N GLN A 102 18.05 1.89 15.77
CA GLN A 102 19.26 1.76 16.56
C GLN A 102 18.80 1.48 18.00
N PRO A 103 19.43 0.51 18.72
CA PRO A 103 18.92 -0.06 19.97
C PRO A 103 18.63 0.97 21.07
#